data_AF-A0A6M3KEH2-F1
#
_entry.id   AF-A0A6M3KEH2-F1
#
_cell.length_a   1.000
_cell.length_b   1.000
_cell.length_c   1.000
_cell.angle_alpha   90.00
_cell.angle_beta   90.00
_cell.angle_gamma   90.00
#
_symmetry.space_group_name_H-M   'P 1'
#
loop_
_entity.id
_entity.type
_entity.pdbx_description
1 polymer ?
#
loop_
_entity_poly.entity_id
_entity_poly.type
_entity_poly.pdbx_seq_one_letter_code
_entity_poly.pdbx_strand_id
1 'polypeptide(L)'
;MSIKVKLGDLVNAVESKSLAALANMAGLSAKSAYDVAKLVKKVSVEHEAFVAGRDMLIKNLGEDDEEGRKAIKPGTPAMETFVKEIGALAEKEVELKLSKVVLPEPKGDEPCGLTAANLLILDVFIEIPGVTDAAEEAKDGDAKKPEEGAQP
;
A
#
# COMPACT_ATOMS: atom_id res chain seq x y z
N MET A 1 -7.33 13.81 -8.77
CA MET A 1 -6.43 13.79 -7.61
C MET A 1 -5.16 13.05 -7.99
N SER A 2 -4.03 13.41 -7.42
CA SER A 2 -2.77 12.68 -7.55
C SER A 2 -2.40 12.13 -6.18
N ILE A 3 -2.04 10.85 -6.11
CA ILE A 3 -1.61 10.19 -4.88
C ILE A 3 -0.12 9.90 -5.03
N LYS A 4 0.68 10.34 -4.05
CA LYS A 4 2.09 9.95 -3.97
C LYS A 4 2.20 8.71 -3.10
N VAL A 5 2.92 7.71 -3.58
CA VAL A 5 3.08 6.42 -2.90
C VAL A 5 4.48 5.88 -3.15
N LYS A 6 5.05 5.15 -2.19
CA LYS A 6 6.34 4.50 -2.39
C LYS A 6 6.19 3.30 -3.32
N LEU A 7 7.19 3.05 -4.16
CA LEU A 7 7.24 1.85 -5.00
C LEU A 7 7.11 0.57 -4.16
N GLY A 8 7.72 0.53 -2.97
CA GLY A 8 7.61 -0.58 -2.05
C GLY A 8 6.17 -0.91 -1.65
N ASP A 9 5.34 0.11 -1.41
CA ASP A 9 3.93 -0.10 -1.05
C ASP A 9 3.12 -0.66 -2.22
N LEU A 10 3.43 -0.21 -3.45
CA LEU A 10 2.82 -0.73 -4.68
C LEU A 10 3.18 -2.19 -4.92
N VAL A 11 4.47 -2.52 -4.76
CA VAL A 11 4.96 -3.90 -4.89
C VAL A 11 4.31 -4.78 -3.83
N ASN A 12 4.29 -4.33 -2.58
CA ASN A 12 3.64 -5.05 -1.49
C ASN A 12 2.16 -5.31 -1.79
N ALA A 13 1.41 -4.32 -2.31
CA ALA A 13 0.01 -4.49 -2.66
C ALA A 13 -0.23 -5.56 -3.74
N VAL A 14 0.71 -5.75 -4.67
CA VAL A 14 0.68 -6.80 -5.68
C VAL A 14 1.08 -8.15 -5.09
N GLU A 15 2.24 -8.22 -4.44
CA GLU A 15 2.82 -9.47 -3.91
C GLU A 15 1.98 -10.08 -2.78
N SER A 16 1.37 -9.24 -1.93
CA SER A 16 0.45 -9.67 -0.86
C SER A 16 -0.91 -10.14 -1.39
N LYS A 17 -1.18 -9.99 -2.70
CA LYS A 17 -2.47 -10.20 -3.36
C LYS A 17 -3.59 -9.27 -2.88
N SER A 18 -3.28 -8.21 -2.11
CA SER A 18 -4.28 -7.25 -1.65
C SER A 18 -4.97 -6.55 -2.82
N LEU A 19 -4.21 -6.15 -3.85
CA LEU A 19 -4.76 -5.53 -5.04
C LEU A 19 -5.68 -6.47 -5.83
N ALA A 20 -5.34 -7.76 -5.88
CA ALA A 20 -6.17 -8.78 -6.49
C ALA A 20 -7.46 -9.02 -5.69
N ALA A 21 -7.40 -9.00 -4.35
CA ALA A 21 -8.58 -9.09 -3.50
C ALA A 21 -9.53 -7.91 -3.75
N LEU A 22 -9.00 -6.69 -3.86
CA LEU A 22 -9.79 -5.50 -4.20
C LEU A 22 -10.45 -5.62 -5.59
N ALA A 23 -9.71 -6.13 -6.59
CA ALA A 23 -10.22 -6.32 -7.95
C ALA A 23 -11.33 -7.36 -8.06
N ASN A 24 -11.36 -8.36 -7.17
CA ASN A 24 -12.37 -9.41 -7.16
C ASN A 24 -13.48 -9.18 -6.11
N MET A 25 -13.48 -8.02 -5.46
CA MET A 25 -14.45 -7.70 -4.42
C MET A 25 -15.86 -7.57 -5.01
N ALA A 26 -16.82 -8.27 -4.40
CA ALA A 26 -18.23 -8.16 -4.77
C ALA A 26 -18.84 -6.84 -4.27
N GLY A 27 -19.92 -6.39 -4.92
CA GLY A 27 -20.68 -5.22 -4.46
C GLY A 27 -20.09 -3.86 -4.82
N LEU A 28 -19.00 -3.81 -5.61
CA LEU A 28 -18.48 -2.56 -6.17
C LEU A 28 -19.49 -1.92 -7.15
N SER A 29 -19.64 -0.60 -7.05
CA SER A 29 -20.34 0.16 -8.08
C SER A 29 -19.58 0.11 -9.41
N ALA A 30 -20.25 0.32 -10.55
CA ALA A 30 -19.59 0.34 -11.86
C ALA A 30 -18.46 1.39 -11.94
N LYS A 31 -18.64 2.54 -11.28
CA LYS A 31 -17.61 3.58 -11.17
C LYS A 31 -16.41 3.08 -10.35
N SER A 32 -16.65 2.51 -9.17
CA SER A 32 -15.58 1.99 -8.31
C SER A 32 -14.83 0.83 -9.00
N ALA A 33 -15.53 -0.08 -9.68
CA ALA A 33 -14.92 -1.16 -10.44
C ALA A 33 -14.01 -0.64 -11.57
N TYR A 34 -14.43 0.42 -12.27
CA TYR A 34 -13.59 1.09 -13.26
C TYR A 34 -12.36 1.76 -12.64
N ASP A 35 -12.52 2.41 -11.48
CA ASP A 35 -11.40 3.02 -10.75
C ASP A 35 -10.40 1.95 -10.26
N VAL A 36 -10.88 0.78 -9.79
CA VAL A 36 -10.02 -0.37 -9.46
C VAL A 36 -9.27 -0.87 -10.70
N ALA A 37 -9.94 -1.04 -11.84
CA ALA A 37 -9.28 -1.48 -13.07
C ALA A 37 -8.17 -0.51 -13.50
N LYS A 38 -8.40 0.81 -13.36
CA LYS A 38 -7.38 1.83 -13.61
C LYS A 38 -6.23 1.77 -12.62
N LEU A 39 -6.51 1.55 -11.34
CA LEU A 39 -5.51 1.37 -10.30
C LEU A 39 -4.63 0.17 -10.63
N VAL A 40 -5.23 -1.01 -10.88
CA VAL A 40 -4.53 -2.24 -11.26
C VAL A 40 -3.57 -1.98 -12.42
N LYS A 41 -4.06 -1.38 -13.52
CA LYS A 41 -3.23 -1.09 -14.69
C LYS A 41 -2.02 -0.22 -14.35
N LYS A 42 -2.19 0.82 -13.53
CA LYS A 42 -1.10 1.72 -13.15
C LYS A 42 -0.09 1.04 -12.24
N VAL A 43 -0.57 0.31 -11.23
CA VAL A 43 0.29 -0.45 -10.31
C VAL A 43 1.09 -1.50 -11.06
N SER A 44 0.49 -2.20 -12.04
CA SER A 44 1.19 -3.20 -12.86
C SER A 44 2.38 -2.61 -13.62
N VAL A 45 2.25 -1.41 -14.19
CA VAL A 45 3.35 -0.74 -14.91
C VAL A 45 4.52 -0.45 -13.96
N GLU A 46 4.24 0.10 -12.79
CA GLU A 46 5.28 0.41 -11.80
C GLU A 46 5.92 -0.86 -11.22
N HIS A 47 5.11 -1.91 -11.00
CA HIS A 47 5.58 -3.21 -10.54
C HIS A 47 6.49 -3.89 -11.57
N GLU A 48 6.14 -3.86 -12.86
CA GLU A 48 7.00 -4.37 -13.94
C GLU A 48 8.34 -3.62 -13.99
N ALA A 49 8.32 -2.29 -13.84
CA ALA A 49 9.54 -1.49 -13.78
C ALA A 49 10.41 -1.83 -12.56
N PHE A 50 9.79 -2.06 -11.39
CA PHE A 50 10.49 -2.51 -10.19
C PHE A 50 11.13 -3.89 -10.38
N VAL A 51 10.39 -4.86 -10.94
CA VAL A 51 10.90 -6.21 -11.24
C VAL A 51 12.07 -6.14 -12.22
N ALA A 52 11.99 -5.33 -13.27
CA ALA A 52 13.10 -5.14 -14.20
C ALA A 52 14.34 -4.57 -13.51
N GLY A 53 14.17 -3.63 -12.58
CA GLY A 53 15.25 -3.11 -11.74
C GLY A 53 15.88 -4.19 -10.85
N ARG A 54 15.04 -4.99 -10.18
CA ARG A 54 15.49 -6.14 -9.37
C ARG A 54 16.28 -7.14 -10.20
N ASP A 55 15.78 -7.51 -11.37
CA ASP A 55 16.40 -8.50 -12.24
C ASP A 55 17.72 -7.97 -12.83
N MET A 56 17.81 -6.66 -13.11
CA MET A 56 19.07 -6.01 -13.47
C MET A 56 20.11 -6.10 -12.35
N LEU A 57 19.71 -5.87 -11.09
CA LEU A 57 20.62 -6.02 -9.95
C LEU A 57 21.09 -7.47 -9.79
N ILE A 58 20.20 -8.45 -9.92
CA ILE A 58 20.56 -9.88 -9.89
C ILE A 58 21.52 -10.23 -11.04
N LYS A 59 21.31 -9.68 -12.24
CA LYS A 59 22.20 -9.93 -13.37
C LYS A 59 23.63 -9.42 -13.13
N ASN A 60 23.74 -8.25 -12.51
CA ASN A 60 25.00 -7.55 -12.28
C ASN A 60 25.77 -8.06 -11.05
N LEU A 61 25.06 -8.42 -9.98
CA LEU A 61 25.63 -8.81 -8.69
C LEU A 61 25.62 -10.32 -8.47
N GLY A 62 24.81 -11.06 -9.23
CA GLY A 62 24.62 -12.50 -9.08
C GLY A 62 25.71 -13.31 -9.78
N GLU A 63 26.08 -14.40 -9.12
CA GLU A 63 26.97 -15.43 -9.64
C GLU A 63 26.11 -16.55 -10.25
N ASP A 64 26.64 -17.21 -11.29
CA ASP A 64 25.98 -18.36 -11.89
C ASP A 64 26.05 -19.56 -10.93
N ASP A 65 24.92 -20.23 -10.71
CA ASP A 65 24.86 -21.51 -10.04
C ASP A 65 25.24 -22.67 -10.98
N GLU A 66 25.25 -23.90 -10.46
CA GLU A 66 25.57 -25.11 -11.23
C GLU A 66 24.58 -25.36 -12.39
N GLU A 67 23.41 -24.72 -12.37
CA GLU A 67 22.37 -24.80 -13.39
C GLU A 67 22.38 -23.59 -14.35
N GLY A 68 23.37 -22.70 -14.23
CA GLY A 68 23.51 -21.49 -15.06
C GLY A 68 22.52 -20.38 -14.74
N ARG A 69 21.91 -20.40 -13.54
CA ARG A 69 21.04 -19.33 -13.06
C ARG A 69 21.86 -18.34 -12.23
N LYS A 70 21.62 -17.05 -12.45
CA LYS A 70 22.23 -16.01 -11.61
C LYS A 70 21.49 -15.88 -10.28
N ALA A 71 22.23 -16.03 -9.19
CA ALA A 71 21.73 -15.80 -7.85
C ALA A 71 22.75 -15.02 -7.01
N ILE A 72 22.26 -14.22 -6.08
CA ILE A 72 23.11 -13.47 -5.15
C ILE A 72 23.31 -14.34 -3.91
N LYS A 73 24.56 -14.71 -3.63
CA LYS A 73 24.88 -15.57 -2.49
C LYS A 73 24.63 -14.84 -1.16
N PRO A 74 23.93 -15.45 -0.19
CA PRO A 74 23.76 -14.88 1.13
C PRO A 74 25.10 -14.61 1.83
N GLY A 75 25.16 -13.57 2.67
CA GLY A 75 26.35 -13.24 3.46
C GLY A 75 27.53 -12.69 2.66
N THR A 76 27.33 -12.33 1.38
CA THR A 76 28.36 -11.70 0.54
C THR A 76 28.19 -10.18 0.48
N PRO A 77 29.25 -9.41 0.18
CA PRO A 77 29.13 -7.97 -0.08
C PRO A 77 28.16 -7.62 -1.23
N ALA A 78 28.00 -8.53 -2.19
CA ALA A 78 27.02 -8.41 -3.27
C ALA A 78 25.57 -8.40 -2.75
N MET A 79 25.28 -9.21 -1.73
CA MET A 79 23.97 -9.21 -1.06
C MET A 79 23.71 -7.90 -0.33
N GLU A 80 24.70 -7.37 0.40
CA GLU A 80 24.56 -6.08 1.08
C GLU A 80 24.28 -4.94 0.08
N THR A 81 24.99 -4.96 -1.05
CA THR A 81 24.77 -4.00 -2.15
C THR A 81 23.37 -4.15 -2.73
N PHE A 82 22.93 -5.39 -2.98
CA PHE A 82 21.59 -5.68 -3.49
C PHE A 82 20.50 -5.14 -2.56
N VAL A 83 20.57 -5.46 -1.26
CA VAL A 83 19.60 -5.01 -0.24
C VAL A 83 19.54 -3.49 -0.19
N LYS A 84 20.69 -2.82 -0.25
CA LYS A 84 20.76 -1.35 -0.25
C LYS A 84 20.12 -0.74 -1.50
N GLU A 85 20.47 -1.24 -2.69
CA GLU A 85 19.98 -0.71 -3.96
C GLU A 85 18.48 -0.98 -4.15
N ILE A 86 18.01 -2.19 -3.82
CA ILE A 86 16.58 -2.52 -3.93
C ILE A 86 15.75 -1.77 -2.88
N GLY A 87 16.29 -1.58 -1.67
CA GLY A 87 15.67 -0.75 -0.64
C GLY A 87 15.55 0.70 -1.07
N ALA A 88 16.62 1.28 -1.65
CA ALA A 88 16.58 2.64 -2.21
C ALA A 88 15.58 2.77 -3.37
N LEU A 89 15.42 1.72 -4.20
CA LEU A 89 14.40 1.69 -5.24
C LEU A 89 12.99 1.65 -4.65
N ALA A 90 12.75 0.82 -3.64
CA ALA A 90 11.46 0.70 -2.96
C ALA A 90 11.02 2.02 -2.29
N GLU A 91 11.98 2.81 -1.79
CA GLU A 91 11.73 4.12 -1.18
C GLU A 91 11.41 5.24 -2.17
N LYS A 92 11.56 5.02 -3.48
CA LYS A 92 11.18 6.05 -4.46
C LYS A 92 9.67 6.29 -4.45
N GLU A 93 9.30 7.56 -4.38
CA GLU A 93 7.92 7.99 -4.54
C GLU A 93 7.53 8.06 -6.02
N VAL A 94 6.34 7.54 -6.34
CA VAL A 94 5.71 7.69 -7.65
C VAL A 94 4.37 8.42 -7.50
N GLU A 95 4.05 9.27 -8.48
CA GLU A 95 2.80 10.01 -8.50
C GLU A 95 1.77 9.30 -9.38
N LEU A 96 0.77 8.73 -8.74
CA LEU A 96 -0.33 8.07 -9.41
C LEU A 96 -1.54 9.01 -9.54
N LYS A 97 -1.83 9.42 -10.77
CA LYS A 97 -3.05 10.17 -11.11
C LYS A 97 -4.26 9.23 -11.13
N LEU A 98 -4.94 9.07 -10.00
CA LEU A 98 -6.12 8.24 -9.85
C LEU A 98 -7.02 8.76 -8.71
N SER A 99 -8.29 8.39 -8.76
CA SER A 99 -9.24 8.60 -7.67
C SER A 99 -9.13 7.44 -6.68
N LYS A 100 -9.36 7.70 -5.40
CA LYS A 100 -9.51 6.63 -4.42
C LYS A 100 -10.72 5.75 -4.78
N VAL A 101 -10.59 4.46 -4.53
CA VAL A 101 -11.66 3.49 -4.72
C VAL A 101 -12.57 3.54 -3.51
N VAL A 102 -13.81 4.00 -3.72
CA VAL A 102 -14.82 3.98 -2.67
C VAL A 102 -15.33 2.56 -2.49
N LEU A 103 -15.11 1.99 -1.32
CA LEU A 103 -15.60 0.67 -0.93
C LEU A 103 -17.11 0.72 -0.65
N PRO A 104 -17.86 -0.38 -0.84
CA PRO A 104 -19.25 -0.43 -0.43
C PRO A 104 -19.36 -0.33 1.10
N GLU A 105 -20.44 0.29 1.58
CA GLU A 105 -20.76 0.31 3.01
C GLU A 105 -20.88 -1.12 3.55
N PRO A 106 -20.29 -1.43 4.72
CA PRO A 106 -20.47 -2.72 5.37
C PRO A 106 -21.95 -2.92 5.70
N LYS A 107 -22.54 -4.02 5.22
CA LYS A 107 -23.93 -4.37 5.53
C LYS A 107 -23.95 -5.30 6.75
N GLY A 108 -24.12 -4.71 7.94
CA GLY A 108 -24.14 -5.46 9.20
C GLY A 108 -22.75 -6.02 9.54
N ASP A 109 -22.70 -7.27 10.01
CA ASP A 109 -21.45 -7.95 10.39
C ASP A 109 -20.72 -8.59 9.20
N GLU A 110 -21.22 -8.45 7.97
CA GLU A 110 -20.55 -9.00 6.80
C GLU A 110 -19.30 -8.16 6.46
N PRO A 111 -18.09 -8.75 6.52
CA PRO A 111 -16.88 -8.05 6.14
C PRO A 111 -16.98 -7.65 4.66
N CYS A 112 -16.40 -6.51 4.30
CA CYS A 112 -16.37 -5.95 2.95
C CYS A 112 -15.59 -6.81 1.92
N GLY A 113 -15.41 -8.12 2.17
CA GLY A 113 -14.64 -9.04 1.33
C GLY A 113 -13.12 -8.87 1.45
N LEU A 114 -12.66 -7.89 2.23
CA LEU A 114 -11.26 -7.60 2.50
C LEU A 114 -10.90 -7.91 3.95
N THR A 115 -9.72 -8.48 4.16
CA THR A 115 -9.17 -8.67 5.50
C THR A 115 -8.61 -7.36 6.06
N ALA A 116 -8.41 -7.28 7.38
CA ALA A 116 -7.76 -6.12 8.00
C ALA A 116 -6.36 -5.83 7.40
N ALA A 117 -5.61 -6.89 7.06
CA ALA A 117 -4.32 -6.75 6.39
C ALA A 117 -4.45 -6.13 4.99
N ASN A 118 -5.49 -6.48 4.24
CA ASN A 118 -5.73 -5.86 2.94
C ASN A 118 -6.07 -4.38 3.09
N LEU A 119 -6.90 -4.02 4.07
CA LEU A 119 -7.26 -2.62 4.32
C LEU A 119 -6.03 -1.76 4.66
N LEU A 120 -5.13 -2.26 5.51
CA LEU A 120 -3.89 -1.56 5.85
C LEU A 120 -2.98 -1.34 4.63
N ILE A 121 -2.84 -2.37 3.78
CA ILE A 121 -2.00 -2.30 2.58
C ILE A 121 -2.61 -1.38 1.50
N LEU A 122 -3.94 -1.31 1.46
CA LEU A 122 -4.68 -0.56 0.43
C LEU A 122 -5.11 0.84 0.86
N ASP A 123 -4.87 1.25 2.11
CA ASP A 123 -5.38 2.49 2.72
C ASP A 123 -5.19 3.74 1.85
N VAL A 124 -4.02 3.85 1.20
CA VAL A 124 -3.71 4.97 0.30
C VAL A 124 -4.54 4.97 -0.99
N PHE A 125 -5.10 3.83 -1.39
CA PHE A 125 -5.88 3.65 -2.62
C PHE A 125 -7.39 3.59 -2.40
N ILE A 126 -7.84 3.37 -1.17
CA ILE A 126 -9.26 3.16 -0.86
C ILE A 126 -9.82 4.29 -0.01
N GLU A 127 -11.14 4.37 -0.01
CA GLU A 127 -11.94 5.21 0.88
C GLU A 127 -13.06 4.35 1.45
N ILE A 128 -13.17 4.32 2.78
CA ILE A 128 -14.20 3.57 3.49
C ILE A 128 -15.30 4.56 3.88
N PRO A 129 -16.52 4.43 3.33
CA PRO A 129 -17.63 5.31 3.70
C PRO A 129 -17.91 5.24 5.21
N GLY A 130 -18.13 6.40 5.84
CA GLY A 130 -18.47 6.50 7.26
C GLY A 130 -17.30 6.41 8.25
N VAL A 131 -16.06 6.24 7.77
CA VAL A 131 -14.84 6.24 8.62
C VAL A 131 -14.04 7.55 8.49
N THR A 132 -14.41 8.41 7.56
CA THR A 132 -13.84 9.76 7.38
C THR A 132 -14.61 10.78 8.23
N ASP A 133 -14.16 10.96 9.47
CA ASP A 133 -14.15 12.21 10.28
C ASP A 133 -14.06 11.91 11.79
N ALA A 134 -13.12 11.05 12.22
CA ALA A 134 -12.82 10.86 13.65
C ALA A 134 -11.43 11.38 14.06
N ALA A 135 -10.64 11.93 13.13
CA ALA A 135 -9.26 12.34 13.39
C ALA A 135 -9.03 13.86 13.48
N GLU A 136 -10.03 14.72 13.18
CA GLU A 136 -9.88 16.19 13.29
C GLU A 136 -10.58 16.84 14.51
N GLU A 137 -11.48 16.16 15.23
CA GLU A 137 -12.19 16.76 16.39
C GLU A 137 -11.56 16.48 17.77
N ALA A 138 -10.25 16.25 17.85
CA ALA A 138 -9.54 16.07 19.13
C ALA A 138 -8.61 17.23 19.50
N LYS A 139 -8.89 18.46 19.03
CA LYS A 139 -8.11 19.67 19.41
C LYS A 139 -8.89 20.87 19.93
N ASP A 140 -10.21 20.79 20.07
CA ASP A 140 -10.97 21.82 20.79
C ASP A 140 -12.01 21.16 21.68
N GLY A 141 -11.73 21.11 22.98
CA GLY A 141 -12.52 20.32 23.93
C GLY A 141 -12.11 20.56 25.36
N ASP A 142 -12.21 21.82 25.78
CA ASP A 142 -12.60 22.23 27.14
C ASP A 142 -11.73 21.71 28.31
N ALA A 143 -10.70 22.50 28.64
CA ALA A 143 -10.03 22.45 29.94
C ALA A 143 -10.98 22.94 31.05
N LYS A 144 -11.89 22.08 31.49
CA LYS A 144 -12.75 22.34 32.64
C LYS A 144 -11.95 22.16 33.94
N LYS A 145 -11.42 23.28 34.44
CA LYS A 145 -10.80 23.42 35.76
C LYS A 145 -11.80 23.02 36.86
N PRO A 146 -11.47 22.13 37.81
CA PRO A 146 -12.36 21.85 38.93
C PRO A 146 -12.34 23.03 39.92
N GLU A 147 -13.53 23.49 40.31
CA GLU A 147 -13.75 24.48 41.37
C GLU A 147 -13.34 23.91 42.73
N GLU A 148 -12.41 24.58 43.41
CA GLU A 148 -12.17 24.40 44.84
C GLU A 148 -13.34 25.02 45.62
N GLY A 149 -14.12 24.17 46.27
CA GLY A 149 -15.12 24.58 47.24
C GLY A 149 -14.45 25.07 48.52
N ALA A 150 -14.53 26.37 48.78
CA ALA A 150 -14.37 26.94 50.11
C ALA A 150 -15.77 27.20 50.69
N GLN A 151 -16.13 26.47 51.73
CA GLN A 151 -17.27 26.77 52.60
C GLN A 151 -16.79 27.51 53.87
N PRO A 152 -17.67 28.31 54.50
CA PRO A 152 -17.33 29.50 55.29
C PRO A 152 -16.74 29.24 56.68
#